data_AF-A0A1L9SXB1-F1
#
_entry.id   AF-A0A1L9SXB1-F1
#
_cell.length_a   1.000
_cell.length_b   1.000
_cell.length_c   1.000
_cell.angle_alpha   90.00
_cell.angle_beta   90.00
_cell.angle_gamma   90.00
#
_symmetry.space_group_name_H-M   'P 1'
#
loop_
_entity.id
_entity.type
_entity.pdbx_description
1 polymer ?
#
loop_
_entity_poly.entity_id
_entity_poly.type
_entity_poly.pdbx_seq_one_letter_code
_entity_poly.pdbx_strand_id
1 'polypeptide(L)'
;MLNACDTKGKKSGTLSARQLIMTGLGFCSQLHLHHSIEEEHIFPVLARRMPEFRAKVTLLEQHREIHAGMDKLQAYLEECRCGEADLQRDEVQRLMDGFGKVLWTHLDDEVHALRAENMRKYWTVEEVRKIPF
;
A
#
# COMPACT_ATOMS: atom_id res chain seq x y z
N MET A 1 -44.38 8.46 30.30
CA MET A 1 -43.96 7.68 29.12
C MET A 1 -43.55 8.66 28.03
N LEU A 2 -42.25 8.92 27.91
CA LEU A 2 -41.68 9.71 26.80
C LEU A 2 -41.09 8.70 25.82
N ASN A 3 -41.73 8.52 24.66
CA ASN A 3 -41.17 7.74 23.56
C ASN A 3 -40.00 8.52 22.96
N ALA A 4 -38.80 7.98 23.15
CA ALA A 4 -37.58 8.46 22.52
C ALA A 4 -37.70 8.25 21.00
N CYS A 5 -38.03 9.35 20.33
CA CYS A 5 -38.11 9.50 18.89
C CYS A 5 -36.79 9.08 18.21
N ASP A 6 -36.91 8.21 17.21
CA ASP A 6 -36.07 8.06 16.03
C ASP A 6 -34.56 8.30 16.18
N THR A 7 -33.83 7.21 16.46
CA THR A 7 -32.43 7.10 16.07
C THR A 7 -32.34 6.94 14.56
N LYS A 8 -32.51 8.05 13.82
CA LYS A 8 -32.15 8.08 12.39
C LYS A 8 -30.69 7.70 12.27
N GLY A 9 -30.44 6.58 11.58
CA GLY A 9 -29.15 5.92 11.49
C GLY A 9 -28.00 6.87 11.15
N LYS A 10 -26.90 6.72 11.90
CA LYS A 10 -25.57 7.14 11.45
C LYS A 10 -25.31 6.46 10.10
N LYS A 11 -25.50 7.18 9.00
CA LYS A 11 -24.86 6.79 7.74
C LYS A 11 -23.36 6.84 8.01
N SER A 12 -22.68 5.70 7.85
CA SER A 12 -21.22 5.66 7.74
C SER A 12 -20.82 6.69 6.67
N GLY A 13 -20.31 7.84 7.10
CA GLY A 13 -20.24 9.05 6.29
C GLY A 13 -19.02 9.01 5.38
N THR A 14 -19.24 9.19 4.08
CA THR A 14 -18.19 9.44 3.09
C THR A 14 -17.22 10.52 3.61
N LEU A 15 -15.91 10.25 3.57
CA LEU A 15 -14.86 11.19 4.00
C LEU A 15 -15.06 12.56 3.35
N SER A 16 -14.87 13.67 4.08
CA SER A 16 -14.85 15.01 3.44
C SER A 16 -13.71 15.11 2.40
N ALA A 17 -13.78 16.09 1.50
CA ALA A 17 -12.73 16.30 0.48
C ALA A 17 -11.34 16.45 1.10
N ARG A 18 -11.23 17.30 2.14
CA ARG A 18 -9.99 17.48 2.90
C ARG A 18 -9.50 16.18 3.54
N GLN A 19 -10.40 15.39 4.13
CA GLN A 19 -10.02 14.09 4.71
C GLN A 19 -9.52 13.13 3.63
N LEU A 20 -10.19 13.05 2.47
CA LEU A 20 -9.75 12.16 1.38
C LEU A 20 -8.37 12.55 0.86
N ILE A 21 -8.10 13.84 0.67
CA ILE A 21 -6.79 14.35 0.24
C ILE A 21 -5.71 13.94 1.24
N MET A 22 -5.91 14.23 2.52
CA MET A 22 -4.91 13.93 3.55
C MET A 22 -4.69 12.43 3.72
N THR A 23 -5.76 11.63 3.66
CA THR A 23 -5.67 10.17 3.72
C THR A 23 -4.93 9.61 2.50
N GLY A 24 -5.22 10.10 1.29
CA GLY A 24 -4.55 9.64 0.07
C GLY A 24 -3.06 10.01 0.03
N LEU A 25 -2.69 11.24 0.43
CA LEU A 25 -1.28 11.63 0.54
C LEU A 25 -0.55 10.82 1.62
N GLY A 26 -1.21 10.57 2.75
CA GLY A 26 -0.68 9.71 3.81
C GLY A 26 -0.44 8.29 3.33
N PHE A 27 -1.39 7.72 2.57
CA PHE A 27 -1.25 6.42 1.93
C PHE A 27 -0.04 6.38 0.98
N CYS A 28 0.10 7.38 0.09
CA CYS A 28 1.25 7.44 -0.83
C CYS A 28 2.59 7.45 -0.07
N SER A 29 2.69 8.29 0.96
CA SER A 29 3.92 8.39 1.77
C SER A 29 4.25 7.11 2.53
N GLN A 30 3.25 6.46 3.13
CA GLN A 30 3.45 5.24 3.92
C GLN A 30 3.82 4.05 3.05
N LEU A 31 3.13 3.88 1.92
CA LEU A 31 3.42 2.80 0.99
C LEU A 31 4.79 2.98 0.35
N HIS A 32 5.21 4.22 0.06
CA HIS A 32 6.56 4.49 -0.41
C HIS A 32 7.62 4.09 0.62
N LEU A 33 7.46 4.51 1.88
CA LEU A 33 8.39 4.15 2.94
C LEU A 33 8.50 2.63 3.14
N HIS A 34 7.36 1.93 3.09
CA HIS A 34 7.28 0.48 3.18
C HIS A 34 8.13 -0.20 2.09
N HIS A 35 7.89 0.12 0.82
CA HIS A 35 8.69 -0.44 -0.28
C HIS A 35 10.17 -0.07 -0.17
N SER A 36 10.51 1.16 0.24
CA SER A 36 11.91 1.55 0.43
C SER A 36 12.63 0.69 1.48
N ILE A 37 11.98 0.42 2.62
CA ILE A 37 12.53 -0.46 3.66
C ILE A 37 12.74 -1.88 3.10
N GLU A 38 11.78 -2.39 2.34
CA GLU A 38 11.88 -3.71 1.73
C GLU A 38 13.06 -3.83 0.78
N GLU A 39 13.17 -2.89 -0.16
CA GLU A 39 14.22 -2.90 -1.18
C GLU A 39 15.62 -2.70 -0.59
N GLU A 40 15.75 -1.81 0.40
CA GLU A 40 17.04 -1.44 0.98
C GLU A 40 17.50 -2.38 2.09
N HIS A 41 16.57 -3.00 2.83
CA HIS A 41 16.90 -3.71 4.07
C HIS A 41 16.37 -5.15 4.14
N ILE A 42 15.16 -5.43 3.65
CA ILE A 42 14.55 -6.76 3.81
C ILE A 42 14.94 -7.71 2.68
N PHE A 43 14.65 -7.35 1.43
CA PHE A 43 14.91 -8.17 0.25
C PHE A 43 16.38 -8.56 0.11
N PRO A 44 17.38 -7.70 0.40
CA PRO A 44 18.79 -8.10 0.38
C PRO A 44 19.13 -9.21 1.40
N VAL A 45 18.46 -9.22 2.56
CA VAL A 45 18.65 -10.27 3.58
C VAL A 45 18.00 -11.57 3.11
N LEU A 46 16.78 -11.51 2.61
CA LEU A 46 16.04 -12.68 2.10
C LEU A 46 16.76 -13.33 0.91
N ALA A 47 17.28 -12.52 -0.02
CA ALA A 47 18.02 -12.96 -1.20
C ALA A 47 19.24 -13.83 -0.86
N ARG A 48 19.80 -13.76 0.36
CA ARG A 48 20.90 -14.62 0.79
C ARG A 48 20.54 -16.10 0.73
N ARG A 49 19.28 -16.46 0.95
CA ARG A 49 18.82 -17.85 0.99
C ARG A 49 17.68 -18.15 0.03
N MET A 50 16.80 -17.19 -0.22
CA MET A 50 15.60 -17.36 -1.03
C MET A 50 15.86 -16.93 -2.49
N PRO A 51 15.88 -17.87 -3.45
CA PRO A 51 16.20 -17.57 -4.85
C PRO A 51 15.27 -16.56 -5.51
N GLU A 52 13.98 -16.55 -5.15
CA GLU A 52 12.98 -15.61 -5.66
C GLU A 52 13.36 -14.13 -5.41
N PHE A 53 14.03 -13.83 -4.30
CA PHE A 53 14.52 -12.48 -3.98
C PHE A 53 15.88 -12.15 -4.64
N ARG A 54 16.61 -13.13 -5.18
CA ARG A 54 17.87 -12.89 -5.91
C ARG A 54 17.63 -12.41 -7.33
N ALA A 55 16.58 -12.93 -7.97
CA ALA A 55 16.31 -12.67 -9.37
C ALA A 55 15.91 -11.20 -9.60
N LYS A 56 15.47 -10.45 -8.58
CA LYS A 56 15.15 -9.01 -8.67
C LYS A 56 14.10 -8.63 -9.71
N VAL A 57 13.42 -9.58 -10.35
CA VAL A 57 12.56 -9.27 -11.50
C VAL A 57 11.15 -8.93 -11.02
N THR A 58 10.40 -9.90 -10.49
CA THR A 58 8.95 -9.74 -10.35
C THR A 58 8.51 -8.72 -9.28
N LEU A 59 8.95 -8.86 -8.02
CA LEU A 59 8.50 -7.95 -6.94
C LEU A 59 9.00 -6.50 -7.13
N LEU A 60 10.25 -6.32 -7.57
CA LEU A 60 10.79 -4.98 -7.84
C LEU A 60 10.16 -4.32 -9.07
N GLU A 61 9.79 -5.10 -10.10
CA GLU A 61 9.02 -4.57 -11.23
C GLU A 61 7.63 -4.13 -10.79
N GLN A 62 6.97 -4.92 -9.94
CA GLN A 62 5.69 -4.54 -9.34
C GLN A 62 5.82 -3.25 -8.51
N HIS A 63 6.84 -3.12 -7.65
CA HIS A 63 7.10 -1.87 -6.91
C HIS A 63 7.19 -0.68 -7.87
N ARG A 64 7.98 -0.79 -8.94
CA ARG A 64 8.14 0.29 -9.94
C ARG A 64 6.81 0.68 -10.58
N GLU A 65 5.99 -0.29 -10.96
CA GLU A 65 4.67 -0.02 -11.55
C GLU A 65 3.73 0.65 -10.54
N ILE A 66 3.74 0.17 -9.28
CA ILE A 66 2.96 0.75 -8.19
C ILE A 66 3.39 2.20 -7.94
N HIS A 67 4.70 2.47 -7.83
CA HIS A 67 5.24 3.82 -7.66
C HIS A 67 4.85 4.75 -8.80
N ALA A 68 4.93 4.29 -10.06
CA ALA A 68 4.52 5.10 -11.21
C ALA A 68 3.02 5.46 -11.19
N GLY A 69 2.16 4.61 -10.62
CA GLY A 69 0.75 4.91 -10.38
C GLY A 69 0.54 5.86 -9.20
N MET A 70 1.25 5.62 -8.09
CA MET A 70 1.20 6.45 -6.89
C MET A 70 1.66 7.88 -7.15
N ASP A 71 2.70 8.09 -7.97
CA ASP A 71 3.20 9.42 -8.32
C ASP A 71 2.11 10.27 -8.99
N LYS A 72 1.29 9.66 -9.86
CA LYS A 72 0.16 10.33 -10.51
C LYS A 72 -0.95 10.67 -9.51
N LEU A 73 -1.27 9.73 -8.60
CA LEU A 73 -2.23 9.98 -7.54
C LEU A 73 -1.77 11.10 -6.60
N GLN A 74 -0.51 11.06 -6.17
CA GLN A 74 0.08 12.04 -5.28
C GLN A 74 0.09 13.43 -5.92
N ALA A 75 0.50 13.55 -7.18
CA ALA A 75 0.47 14.82 -7.91
C ALA A 75 -0.93 15.45 -7.93
N TYR A 76 -1.95 14.66 -8.29
CA TYR A 76 -3.34 15.14 -8.31
C TYR A 76 -3.84 15.58 -6.92
N LEU A 77 -3.54 14.81 -5.88
CA LEU A 77 -3.94 15.16 -4.52
C LEU A 77 -3.21 16.39 -3.98
N GLU A 78 -1.97 16.62 -4.41
CA GLU A 78 -1.20 17.83 -4.10
C GLU A 78 -1.80 19.07 -4.77
N GLU A 79 -2.18 19.00 -6.05
CA GLU A 79 -2.92 20.05 -6.77
C GLU A 79 -4.24 20.38 -6.06
N CYS A 80 -4.96 19.35 -5.60
CA CYS A 80 -6.18 19.54 -4.82
C CYS A 80 -5.90 20.17 -3.44
N ARG A 81 -4.75 19.87 -2.84
CA ARG A 81 -4.37 20.40 -1.52
C ARG A 81 -4.00 21.88 -1.60
N CYS A 82 -3.32 22.32 -2.66
CA CYS A 82 -2.94 23.72 -2.86
C CYS A 82 -4.07 24.58 -3.45
N GLY A 83 -5.15 23.95 -3.92
CA GLY A 83 -6.32 24.63 -4.48
C GLY A 83 -6.22 24.94 -5.97
N GLU A 84 -5.27 24.30 -6.67
CA GLU A 84 -5.13 24.38 -8.13
C GLU A 84 -6.19 23.52 -8.85
N ALA A 85 -6.74 22.51 -8.17
CA ALA A 85 -7.82 21.66 -8.66
C ALA A 85 -8.89 21.41 -7.59
N ASP A 86 -10.14 21.22 -8.03
CA ASP A 86 -11.21 20.72 -7.16
C ASP A 86 -11.20 19.18 -7.13
N LEU A 87 -11.22 18.61 -5.92
CA LEU A 87 -11.21 17.17 -5.72
C LEU A 87 -12.43 16.48 -6.34
N GLN A 88 -12.18 15.60 -7.31
CA GLN A 88 -13.14 14.70 -7.93
C GLN A 88 -12.88 13.28 -7.44
N ARG A 89 -13.89 12.66 -6.81
CA ARG A 89 -13.75 11.29 -6.29
C ARG A 89 -13.55 10.26 -7.38
N ASP A 90 -14.22 10.44 -8.51
CA ASP A 90 -14.10 9.55 -9.66
C ASP A 90 -12.69 9.61 -10.25
N GLU A 91 -12.02 10.76 -10.16
CA GLU A 91 -10.62 10.89 -10.58
C GLU A 91 -9.67 10.20 -9.61
N VAL A 92 -9.88 10.35 -8.29
CA VAL A 92 -9.14 9.58 -7.29
C VAL A 92 -9.31 8.08 -7.54
N GLN A 93 -10.53 7.61 -7.78
CA GLN A 93 -10.81 6.22 -8.09
C GLN A 93 -10.08 5.78 -9.37
N ARG A 94 -10.19 6.54 -10.47
CA ARG A 94 -9.51 6.22 -11.74
C ARG A 94 -7.99 6.10 -11.58
N LEU A 95 -7.39 7.00 -10.80
CA LEU A 95 -5.95 6.99 -10.51
C LEU A 95 -5.57 5.78 -9.66
N MET A 96 -6.37 5.45 -8.63
CA MET A 96 -6.18 4.25 -7.81
C MET A 96 -6.33 2.95 -8.62
N ASP A 97 -7.34 2.87 -9.50
CA ASP A 97 -7.56 1.72 -10.38
C ASP A 97 -6.38 1.52 -11.35
N GLY A 98 -5.66 2.60 -11.69
CA GLY A 98 -4.48 2.58 -12.54
C GLY A 98 -3.32 1.74 -12.01
N PHE A 99 -3.24 1.51 -10.69
CA PHE A 99 -2.23 0.63 -10.08
C PHE A 99 -2.82 -0.38 -9.10
N GLY A 100 -4.13 -0.34 -8.83
CA GLY A 100 -4.78 -1.22 -7.86
C GLY A 100 -4.60 -2.70 -8.18
N LYS A 101 -4.70 -3.09 -9.46
CA LYS A 101 -4.50 -4.48 -9.87
C LYS A 101 -3.10 -5.00 -9.56
N VAL A 102 -2.06 -4.20 -9.87
CA VAL A 102 -0.67 -4.59 -9.59
C VAL A 102 -0.39 -4.58 -8.08
N LEU A 103 -0.94 -3.62 -7.33
CA LEU A 103 -0.83 -3.60 -5.87
C LEU A 103 -1.43 -4.85 -5.22
N TRP A 104 -2.63 -5.27 -5.63
CA TRP A 104 -3.24 -6.50 -5.09
C TRP A 104 -2.43 -7.74 -5.43
N THR A 105 -1.96 -7.85 -6.68
CA THR A 105 -1.10 -8.97 -7.10
C THR A 105 0.20 -9.01 -6.30
N HIS A 106 0.81 -7.84 -6.09
CA HIS A 106 2.03 -7.69 -5.31
C HIS A 106 1.87 -8.17 -3.86
N LEU A 107 0.80 -7.75 -3.19
CA LEU A 107 0.50 -8.20 -1.82
C LEU A 107 0.30 -9.73 -1.76
N ASP A 108 -0.39 -10.33 -2.72
CA ASP A 108 -0.58 -11.78 -2.79
C ASP A 108 0.75 -12.52 -3.03
N ASP A 109 1.56 -12.03 -3.96
CA ASP A 109 2.87 -12.61 -4.30
C ASP A 109 3.85 -12.51 -3.12
N GLU A 110 3.86 -11.37 -2.43
CA GLU A 110 4.71 -11.18 -1.26
C GLU A 110 4.28 -12.10 -0.11
N VAL A 111 2.98 -12.18 0.21
CA VAL A 111 2.48 -13.12 1.21
C VAL A 111 2.82 -14.56 0.83
N HIS A 112 2.72 -14.93 -0.45
CA HIS A 112 3.10 -16.25 -0.91
C HIS A 112 4.59 -16.57 -0.66
N ALA A 113 5.46 -15.58 -0.88
CA ALA A 113 6.90 -15.68 -0.68
C ALA A 113 7.26 -15.71 0.82
N LEU A 114 6.61 -14.89 1.65
CA LEU A 114 6.97 -14.66 3.05
C LEU A 114 6.15 -15.48 4.06
N ARG A 115 5.11 -16.19 3.64
CA ARG A 115 4.33 -17.06 4.54
C ARG A 115 5.20 -18.11 5.21
N ALA A 116 4.74 -18.55 6.37
CA ALA A 116 5.48 -19.45 7.26
C ALA A 116 5.95 -20.74 6.55
N GLU A 117 5.12 -21.33 5.68
CA GLU A 117 5.45 -22.56 4.96
C GLU A 117 6.63 -22.37 4.00
N ASN A 118 6.76 -21.20 3.37
CA ASN A 118 7.88 -20.93 2.47
C ASN A 118 9.13 -20.53 3.26
N MET A 119 8.98 -19.65 4.26
CA MET A 119 10.10 -19.21 5.10
C MET A 119 10.80 -20.35 5.83
N ARG A 120 10.04 -21.34 6.35
CA ARG A 120 10.60 -22.51 7.06
C ARG A 120 11.48 -23.41 6.18
N LYS A 121 11.40 -23.29 4.85
CA LYS A 121 12.32 -24.00 3.94
C LYS A 121 13.75 -23.46 4.00
N TYR A 122 13.92 -22.21 4.44
CA TYR A 122 15.19 -21.48 4.34
C TYR A 122 15.71 -20.92 5.69
N TRP A 123 14.82 -20.76 6.68
CA TRP A 123 15.12 -20.06 7.93
C TRP A 123 14.54 -20.80 9.15
N THR A 124 15.28 -20.82 10.26
CA THR A 124 14.72 -21.20 11.57
C THR A 124 13.98 -20.02 12.20
N VAL A 125 13.16 -20.29 13.23
CA VAL A 125 12.42 -19.23 13.95
C VAL A 125 13.38 -18.24 14.61
N GLU A 126 14.49 -18.72 15.17
CA GLU A 126 15.53 -17.90 15.80
C GLU A 126 16.23 -16.98 14.79
N GLU A 127 16.35 -17.41 13.54
CA GLU A 127 16.92 -16.60 12.47
C GLU A 127 15.93 -15.56 11.96
N VAL A 128 14.66 -15.93 11.77
CA VAL A 128 13.60 -15.00 11.36
C VAL A 128 13.46 -13.85 12.35
N ARG A 129 13.58 -14.11 13.67
CA ARG A 129 13.57 -13.07 14.71
C ARG A 129 14.71 -12.04 14.59
N LYS A 130 15.75 -12.32 13.81
CA LYS A 130 16.89 -11.43 13.55
C LYS A 130 16.76 -10.68 12.22
N ILE A 131 15.75 -10.99 11.41
CA ILE A 131 15.43 -10.24 10.18
C ILE A 131 14.79 -8.91 10.61
N PRO A 132 15.24 -7.76 10.09
CA PRO A 132 14.81 -6.45 10.55
C PRO A 132 13.48 -6.01 9.89
N PHE A 133 12.41 -6.78 10.09
CA PHE A 133 11.05 -6.37 9.68
C PHE A 133 10.62 -5.05 10.33
#